data_AF-A0A537ZXI7-F1
#
_entry.id   AF-A0A537ZXI7-F1
#
_cell.length_a   1.000
_cell.length_b   1.000
_cell.length_c   1.000
_cell.angle_alpha   90.00
_cell.angle_beta   90.00
_cell.angle_gamma   90.00
#
_symmetry.space_group_name_H-M   'P 1'
#
loop_
_entity.id
_entity.type
_entity.pdbx_description
1 polymer ?
#
loop_
_entity_poly.entity_id
_entity_poly.type
_entity_poly.pdbx_seq_one_letter_code
_entity_poly.pdbx_strand_id
1 'polypeptide(L)' 'MPEREMVRETQGKRHAPGVLRYDAERRRVWICGRRMHHGLTGALLAAAGLALMAHDWSDRSFWFRLGA' A
#
# COMPACT_ATOMS: atom_id res chain seq x y z
N MET A 1 -7.55 13.31 -43.87
CA MET A 1 -8.15 13.35 -42.53
C MET A 1 -7.41 12.37 -41.60
N PRO A 2 -6.29 12.75 -40.95
CA PRO A 2 -5.39 11.82 -40.22
C PRO A 2 -5.40 11.98 -38.67
N GLU A 3 -6.40 12.64 -38.08
CA GLU A 3 -6.35 13.07 -36.66
C GLU A 3 -6.78 12.00 -35.64
N ARG A 4 -7.30 10.85 -36.09
CA ARG A 4 -7.94 9.86 -35.19
C ARG A 4 -7.03 8.75 -34.70
N GLU A 5 -5.81 8.64 -35.24
CA GLU A 5 -4.86 7.59 -34.86
C GLU A 5 -3.95 8.00 -33.69
N MET A 6 -3.76 9.30 -33.46
CA MET A 6 -2.73 9.81 -32.54
C MET A 6 -3.16 9.84 -31.06
N VAL A 7 -4.46 9.77 -30.76
CA VAL A 7 -4.97 9.83 -29.36
C VAL A 7 -4.96 8.46 -28.66
N ARG A 8 -4.52 7.39 -29.34
CA ARG A 8 -4.41 6.05 -28.76
C ARG A 8 -3.08 5.78 -28.03
N GLU A 9 -2.12 6.69 -28.06
CA GLU A 9 -0.80 6.51 -27.43
C GLU A 9 -0.70 6.99 -25.97
N THR A 10 -1.79 7.45 -25.35
CA THR A 10 -1.83 7.73 -23.90
C THR A 10 -2.52 6.62 -23.10
N GLN A 11 -2.72 5.44 -23.68
CA GLN A 11 -3.05 4.23 -22.90
C GLN A 11 -1.77 3.70 -22.25
N GLY A 12 -1.31 4.41 -21.21
CA GLY A 12 -0.28 3.92 -20.29
C GLY A 12 -0.67 2.52 -19.81
N LYS A 13 0.12 1.53 -20.25
CA LYS A 13 0.17 0.13 -19.81
C LYS A 13 -0.85 -0.20 -18.71
N ARG A 14 -2.05 -0.66 -19.09
CA ARG A 14 -3.03 -1.24 -18.17
C ARG A 14 -2.41 -2.48 -17.52
N HIS A 15 -1.77 -2.30 -16.38
CA HIS A 15 -1.20 -3.37 -15.58
C HIS A 15 -2.30 -4.23 -14.97
N ALA A 16 -2.01 -5.53 -14.89
CA ALA A 16 -2.87 -6.65 -14.54
C ALA A 16 -3.80 -6.45 -13.32
N PRO A 17 -4.90 -7.22 -13.22
CA PRO A 17 -5.79 -7.23 -12.06
C PRO A 17 -5.10 -7.82 -10.82
N GLY A 18 -4.22 -7.05 -10.18
CA GLY A 18 -3.50 -7.44 -8.97
C GLY A 18 -4.21 -6.98 -7.68
N VAL A 19 -3.87 -7.64 -6.57
CA VAL A 19 -4.25 -7.27 -5.19
C VAL A 19 -4.00 -5.79 -4.89
N LEU A 20 -2.97 -5.22 -5.52
CA LEU A 20 -2.57 -3.83 -5.41
C LEU A 20 -2.66 -3.16 -6.78
N ARG A 21 -3.51 -2.14 -6.90
CA ARG A 21 -3.59 -1.26 -8.05
C ARG A 21 -3.05 0.11 -7.68
N TYR A 22 -2.07 0.59 -8.43
CA TYR A 22 -1.50 1.92 -8.27
C TYR A 22 -1.72 2.72 -9.55
N ASP A 23 -2.41 3.86 -9.45
CA ASP A 23 -2.54 4.86 -10.52
C ASP A 23 -1.72 6.08 -10.13
N ALA A 24 -0.55 6.21 -10.77
CA ALA A 24 0.41 7.28 -10.52
C ALA A 24 -0.10 8.64 -11.03
N GLU A 25 -0.88 8.65 -12.11
CA GLU A 25 -1.36 9.88 -12.73
C GLU A 25 -2.37 10.59 -11.82
N ARG A 26 -3.25 9.81 -11.17
CA ARG A 26 -4.26 10.34 -10.24
C ARG A 26 -3.88 10.21 -8.77
N ARG A 27 -2.68 9.70 -8.46
CA ARG A 27 -2.21 9.34 -7.11
C ARG A 27 -3.25 8.53 -6.33
N ARG A 28 -3.87 7.54 -6.97
CA ARG A 28 -4.90 6.69 -6.37
C ARG A 28 -4.37 5.28 -6.18
N VAL A 29 -4.48 4.77 -4.96
CA VAL A 29 -4.17 3.39 -4.62
C VAL A 29 -5.47 2.65 -4.42
N TRP A 30 -5.57 1.42 -4.94
CA TRP A 30 -6.63 0.49 -4.56
C TRP A 30 -6.03 -0.82 -4.07
N ILE A 31 -6.56 -1.33 -2.96
CA ILE A 31 -6.23 -2.65 -2.42
C ILE A 31 -7.50 -3.49 -2.47
N CYS A 32 -7.45 -4.65 -3.12
CA CYS A 32 -8.62 -5.54 -3.30
C CYS A 32 -9.88 -4.79 -3.82
N GLY A 33 -9.69 -3.82 -4.71
CA GLY A 33 -10.77 -2.99 -5.26
C GLY A 33 -11.25 -1.82 -4.38
N ARG A 34 -10.77 -1.69 -3.13
CA ARG A 34 -11.11 -0.54 -2.27
C ARG A 34 -10.13 0.60 -2.48
N ARG A 35 -10.66 1.81 -2.72
CA ARG A 35 -9.85 3.02 -2.91
C ARG A 35 -9.25 3.45 -1.57
N MET A 36 -7.94 3.27 -1.42
CA MET A 36 -7.22 3.80 -0.27
C MET A 36 -6.98 5.29 -0.49
N HIS A 37 -7.77 6.11 0.22
CA HIS A 37 -7.60 7.56 0.25
C HIS A 37 -6.42 8.00 1.13
N HIS A 38 -6.10 7.22 2.17
CA HIS A 38 -4.96 7.45 3.06
C HIS A 38 -3.77 6.57 2.65
N GLY A 39 -3.39 6.58 1.37
CA GLY A 39 -2.46 5.61 0.77
C GLY A 39 -1.15 5.42 1.55
N LEU A 40 -0.15 6.28 1.34
CA LEU A 40 1.18 6.14 1.95
C LEU A 40 1.13 6.31 3.47
N THR A 41 0.40 7.29 3.98
CA THR A 41 0.30 7.56 5.41
C THR A 41 -0.33 6.39 6.17
N GLY A 42 -1.40 5.78 5.63
CA GLY A 42 -2.05 4.62 6.22
C GLY A 42 -1.17 3.38 6.17
N ALA A 43 -0.44 3.17 5.08
CA ALA A 43 0.55 2.09 4.99
C ALA A 43 1.69 2.27 6.01
N LEU A 44 2.20 3.50 6.17
CA LEU A 44 3.24 3.82 7.15
C LEU A 44 2.75 3.63 8.58
N LEU A 45 1.54 4.10 8.90
CA LEU A 45 0.92 3.91 10.22
C LEU A 45 0.69 2.42 10.53
N ALA A 46 0.22 1.64 9.56
CA ALA A 46 0.04 0.20 9.72
C ALA A 46 1.37 -0.54 9.95
N ALA A 47 2.41 -0.19 9.19
CA ALA A 47 3.74 -0.74 9.36
C ALA A 47 4.34 -0.38 10.74
N ALA A 48 4.18 0.87 11.18
CA ALA A 48 4.62 1.32 12.49
C ALA A 48 3.89 0.57 13.63
N GLY A 49 2.59 0.36 13.50
CA GLY A 49 1.81 -0.44 14.47
C GLY A 49 2.28 -1.89 14.55
N LEU A 50 2.53 -2.54 13.41
CA LEU A 50 3.09 -3.91 13.38
C LEU A 50 4.49 -3.97 14.00
N ALA A 51 5.34 -2.98 13.75
CA ALA A 51 6.67 -2.91 14.33
C ALA A 51 6.60 -2.77 15.86
N LEU A 52 5.70 -1.94 16.39
CA LEU A 52 5.47 -1.80 17.83
C LEU A 52 4.96 -3.09 18.47
N MET A 53 4.03 -3.80 17.82
CA MET A 53 3.56 -5.12 18.30
C MET A 53 4.69 -6.16 18.32
N ALA A 54 5.53 -6.19 17.28
CA ALA A 54 6.66 -7.09 17.21
C ALA A 54 7.73 -6.75 18.27
N HIS A 55 7.95 -5.46 18.53
CA HIS A 55 8.84 -4.99 19.58
C HIS A 55 8.36 -5.48 20.95
N ASP A 56 7.09 -5.24 21.28
CA ASP A 56 6.51 -5.66 22.56
C ASP A 56 6.50 -7.19 22.73
N TRP A 57 6.26 -7.93 21.64
CA TRP A 57 6.38 -9.39 21.65
C TRP A 57 7.79 -9.87 21.99
N SER A 58 8.84 -9.17 21.53
CA SER A 58 10.22 -9.50 21.90
C SER A 58 10.45 -9.23 23.40
N ASP A 59 9.97 -8.09 23.88
CA ASP A 59 10.14 -7.66 25.27
C ASP A 59 9.37 -8.53 26.26
N ARG A 60 8.29 -9.21 25.83
CA ARG A 60 7.54 -10.18 26.67
C ARG A 60 8.46 -11.17 27.40
N SER A 61 9.57 -11.57 26.77
CA SER A 61 10.52 -12.52 27.35
C SER A 61 11.29 -11.97 28.57
N PHE A 62 11.41 -10.64 28.68
CA PHE A 62 12.02 -9.94 29.80
C PHE A 62 11.05 -9.78 30.98
N TRP A 63 9.76 -9.48 30.73
CA TRP A 63 8.73 -9.38 31.77
C TRP A 63 8.61 -10.67 32.60
N PHE A 64 8.73 -11.83 31.95
CA PHE A 64 8.71 -13.13 32.64
C PHE A 64 10.02 -13.49 33.37
N ARG A 65 11.14 -12.76 33.14
CA ARG A 65 12.41 -12.96 33.87
C ARG A 65 12.50 -12.16 35.16
N LEU A 66 11.76 -11.06 35.30
CA LEU A 66 11.74 -10.23 36.50
C LEU A 66 10.70 -10.68 37.55
N GLY A 67 9.88 -11.68 37.21
CA GLY A 67 8.86 -12.26 38.10
C GLY A 67 9.20 -13.64 38.67
N ALA A 68 10.42 -14.14 38.47
CA ALA A 68 10.96 -15.39 39.04
C ALA A 68 12.17 -15.08 39.91
#